data_AF-A0A1C5SKU3-F1
#
_entry.id   AF-A0A1C5SKU3-F1
#
_cell.length_a   1.000
_cell.length_b   1.000
_cell.length_c   1.000
_cell.angle_alpha   90.00
_cell.angle_beta   90.00
_cell.angle_gamma   90.00
#
_symmetry.space_group_name_H-M   'P 1'
#
loop_
_entity.id
_entity.type
_entity.pdbx_description
1 polymer ?
#
loop_
_entity_poly.entity_id
_entity_poly.type
_entity_poly.pdbx_seq_one_letter_code
_entity_poly.pdbx_strand_id
1 'polypeptide(L)'
;MLQGIEQIFDNITEMITGLKRTTYQEKFETFQAEYGYYFEEMSAYMKETENHEAAAEAVGIRLMHAAEKKCGNRRGKLDGRTRSELSLFMVYYIFPSILKQGGDMETLAEGVLKASRKTLRNKELQCADYDTIYYGFSDKILGFITRRK
;
A
#
# COMPACT_ATOMS: atom_id res chain seq x y z
N MET A 1 -7.96 4.48 16.31
CA MET A 1 -7.66 3.70 15.10
C MET A 1 -6.45 4.33 14.41
N LEU A 2 -5.34 3.60 14.26
CA LEU A 2 -4.14 3.99 13.52
C LEU A 2 -3.55 5.33 13.95
N GLN A 3 -3.22 5.46 15.24
CA GLN A 3 -2.56 6.66 15.75
C GLN A 3 -1.10 6.70 15.30
N GLY A 4 -0.66 7.82 14.74
CA GLY A 4 0.73 7.98 14.28
C GLY A 4 1.04 7.41 12.90
N ILE A 5 0.05 6.79 12.22
CA ILE A 5 0.22 6.15 10.90
C ILE A 5 0.78 7.09 9.83
N GLU A 6 0.75 8.41 10.02
CA GLU A 6 1.48 9.37 9.20
C GLU A 6 2.97 9.02 9.01
N GLN A 7 3.59 8.30 9.96
CA GLN A 7 4.98 7.85 9.88
C GLN A 7 5.23 6.79 8.80
N ILE A 8 4.21 6.00 8.42
CA ILE A 8 4.35 4.99 7.34
C ILE A 8 4.72 5.62 6.00
N PHE A 9 4.51 6.93 5.87
CA PHE A 9 4.79 7.75 4.70
C PHE A 9 6.11 8.52 4.80
N ASP A 10 6.95 8.22 5.80
CA ASP A 10 8.32 8.73 5.85
C ASP A 10 9.18 8.09 4.75
N ASN A 11 10.09 8.89 4.19
CA ASN A 11 11.09 8.43 3.20
C ASN A 11 10.54 7.70 1.96
N ILE A 12 9.27 7.92 1.57
CA ILE A 12 8.63 7.24 0.42
C ILE A 12 9.50 7.26 -0.82
N THR A 13 10.05 8.44 -1.18
CA THR A 13 10.86 8.60 -2.39
C THR A 13 12.07 7.65 -2.37
N GLU A 14 12.73 7.48 -1.23
CA GLU A 14 13.86 6.56 -1.09
C GLU A 14 13.41 5.10 -1.21
N MET A 15 12.29 4.74 -0.59
CA MET A 15 11.74 3.39 -0.63
C MET A 15 11.41 2.96 -2.06
N ILE A 16 10.72 3.80 -2.83
CA ILE A 16 10.31 3.48 -4.21
C ILE A 16 11.44 3.64 -5.25
N THR A 17 12.55 4.28 -4.89
CA THR A 17 13.69 4.46 -5.81
C THR A 17 14.53 3.19 -5.91
N GLY A 18 14.94 2.84 -7.13
CA GLY A 18 15.87 1.72 -7.35
C GLY A 18 15.29 0.34 -7.04
N LEU A 19 13.96 0.19 -7.10
CA LEU A 19 13.28 -1.10 -6.92
C LEU A 19 13.71 -2.09 -8.01
N LYS A 20 14.33 -3.18 -7.56
CA LYS A 20 14.65 -4.40 -8.29
C LYS A 20 14.31 -5.56 -7.37
N ARG A 21 14.22 -6.80 -7.89
CA ARG A 21 13.87 -7.97 -7.08
C ARG A 21 14.64 -8.05 -5.75
N THR A 22 15.97 -7.95 -5.81
CA THR A 22 16.84 -8.05 -4.61
C THR A 22 16.59 -6.91 -3.62
N THR A 23 16.58 -5.66 -4.09
CA THR A 23 16.38 -4.50 -3.22
C THR A 23 14.95 -4.39 -2.70
N TYR A 24 13.96 -4.88 -3.45
CA TYR A 24 12.57 -4.87 -3.03
C TYR A 24 12.34 -5.79 -1.83
N GLN A 25 12.89 -7.00 -1.84
CA GLN A 25 12.76 -7.92 -0.71
C GLN A 25 13.31 -7.31 0.58
N GLU A 26 14.56 -6.84 0.56
CA GLU A 26 15.20 -6.23 1.73
C GLU A 26 14.42 -5.01 2.24
N LYS A 27 13.99 -4.13 1.32
CA LYS A 27 13.19 -2.94 1.68
C LYS A 27 11.81 -3.30 2.22
N PHE A 28 11.16 -4.32 1.68
CA PHE A 28 9.85 -4.77 2.12
C PHE A 28 9.92 -5.43 3.50
N GLU A 29 10.93 -6.25 3.76
CA GLU A 29 11.17 -6.84 5.08
C GLU A 29 11.47 -5.75 6.13
N THR A 30 12.29 -4.75 5.79
CA THR A 30 12.55 -3.60 6.66
C THR A 30 11.27 -2.82 6.95
N PHE A 31 10.47 -2.55 5.92
CA PHE A 31 9.18 -1.88 6.06
C PHE A 31 8.23 -2.65 6.98
N GLN A 32 8.15 -3.97 6.83
CA GLN A 32 7.32 -4.82 7.68
C GLN A 32 7.81 -4.86 9.12
N ALA A 33 9.12 -4.88 9.36
CA ALA A 33 9.66 -4.82 10.70
C ALA A 33 9.34 -3.49 11.41
N GLU A 34 9.35 -2.38 10.66
CA GLU A 34 9.13 -1.04 11.21
C GLU A 34 7.65 -0.68 11.36
N TYR A 35 6.80 -1.07 10.39
CA TYR A 35 5.41 -0.61 10.29
C TYR A 35 4.37 -1.73 10.30
N GLY A 36 4.79 -3.00 10.44
CA GLY A 36 3.92 -4.19 10.43
C GLY A 36 2.72 -4.10 11.39
N TYR A 37 2.95 -3.51 12.57
CA TYR A 37 1.93 -3.37 13.60
C TYR A 37 0.69 -2.56 13.15
N TYR A 38 0.84 -1.60 12.22
CA TYR A 38 -0.32 -0.88 11.69
C TYR A 38 -1.26 -1.81 10.92
N PHE A 39 -0.71 -2.79 10.19
CA PHE A 39 -1.52 -3.74 9.44
C PHE A 39 -2.19 -4.78 10.36
N GLU A 40 -1.54 -5.14 11.45
CA GLU A 40 -2.15 -5.94 12.51
C GLU A 40 -3.32 -5.19 13.18
N GLU A 41 -3.16 -3.91 13.48
CA GLU A 41 -4.25 -3.05 13.99
C GLU A 41 -5.42 -2.95 13.00
N MET A 42 -5.14 -2.79 11.70
CA MET A 42 -6.20 -2.79 10.67
C MET A 42 -6.94 -4.13 10.64
N SER A 43 -6.20 -5.25 10.71
CA SER A 43 -6.78 -6.60 10.72
C SER A 43 -7.64 -6.83 11.97
N ALA A 44 -7.19 -6.38 13.14
CA ALA A 44 -7.95 -6.46 14.38
C ALA A 44 -9.24 -5.64 14.30
N TYR A 45 -9.15 -4.40 13.82
CA TYR A 45 -10.32 -3.54 13.63
C TYR A 45 -11.37 -4.14 12.68
N MET A 46 -10.93 -4.79 11.61
CA MET A 46 -11.83 -5.50 10.69
C MET A 46 -12.57 -6.63 11.39
N LYS A 47 -11.90 -7.42 12.23
CA LYS A 47 -12.50 -8.56 12.97
C LYS A 47 -13.50 -8.13 14.05
N GLU A 48 -13.30 -6.95 14.63
CA GLU A 48 -14.17 -6.41 15.69
C GLU A 48 -15.43 -5.73 15.16
N THR A 49 -15.48 -5.46 13.85
CA THR A 49 -16.59 -4.73 13.23
C THR A 49 -17.50 -5.67 12.46
N GLU A 50 -18.83 -5.53 12.59
CA GLU A 50 -19.78 -6.38 11.84
C GLU A 50 -19.85 -6.04 10.34
N ASN A 51 -19.71 -4.75 10.00
CA ASN A 51 -19.75 -4.28 8.61
C ASN A 51 -18.32 -4.09 8.06
N HIS A 52 -17.77 -5.15 7.48
CA HIS A 52 -16.40 -5.18 6.95
C HIS A 52 -16.18 -4.18 5.81
N GLU A 53 -17.17 -3.96 4.93
CA GLU A 53 -17.03 -3.01 3.82
C GLU A 53 -16.89 -1.56 4.32
N ALA A 54 -17.76 -1.17 5.26
CA ALA A 54 -17.70 0.17 5.87
C ALA A 54 -16.41 0.36 6.69
N ALA A 55 -15.97 -0.69 7.39
CA ALA A 55 -14.70 -0.69 8.13
C ALA A 55 -13.50 -0.49 7.19
N ALA A 56 -13.45 -1.24 6.09
CA ALA A 56 -12.40 -1.15 5.08
C ALA A 56 -12.34 0.25 4.43
N GLU A 57 -13.49 0.84 4.09
CA GLU A 57 -13.55 2.19 3.55
C GLU A 57 -13.08 3.23 4.58
N ALA A 58 -13.46 3.08 5.85
CA ALA A 58 -12.99 3.96 6.93
C ALA A 58 -11.46 3.89 7.13
N VAL A 59 -10.88 2.68 7.09
CA VAL A 59 -9.41 2.51 7.12
C VAL A 59 -8.76 3.20 5.93
N GLY A 60 -9.29 2.99 4.72
CA GLY A 60 -8.81 3.64 3.50
C GLY A 60 -8.82 5.17 3.60
N ILE A 61 -9.92 5.74 4.10
CA ILE A 61 -10.06 7.19 4.31
C ILE A 61 -9.03 7.69 5.34
N ARG A 62 -8.87 6.99 6.47
CA ARG A 62 -7.90 7.35 7.51
C ARG A 62 -6.47 7.35 6.99
N LEU A 63 -6.11 6.31 6.22
CA LEU A 63 -4.79 6.18 5.60
C LEU A 63 -4.53 7.30 4.58
N MET A 64 -5.50 7.61 3.72
CA MET A 64 -5.35 8.69 2.74
C MET A 64 -5.27 10.07 3.38
N HIS A 65 -6.02 10.32 4.46
CA HIS A 65 -5.85 11.54 5.25
C HIS A 65 -4.46 11.65 5.88
N ALA A 66 -3.89 10.53 6.34
CA ALA A 66 -2.53 10.52 6.85
C ALA A 66 -1.51 10.84 5.73
N ALA A 67 -1.71 10.30 4.52
CA ALA A 67 -0.88 10.63 3.35
C ALA A 67 -0.96 12.12 2.98
N GLU A 68 -2.16 12.70 2.93
CA GLU A 68 -2.37 14.14 2.67
C GLU A 68 -1.72 15.02 3.73
N LYS A 69 -1.82 14.63 5.01
CA LYS A 69 -1.21 15.36 6.12
C LYS A 69 0.31 15.30 6.09
N LYS A 70 0.88 14.15 5.74
CA LYS A 70 2.34 13.94 5.72
C LYS A 70 3.00 14.50 4.48
N CYS A 71 2.41 14.26 3.31
CA CYS A 71 3.04 14.51 2.01
C CYS A 71 2.42 15.70 1.27
N GLY A 72 1.29 16.22 1.73
CA GLY A 72 0.64 17.39 1.15
C GLY A 72 1.30 18.70 1.56
N ASN A 73 0.96 19.77 0.84
CA ASN A 73 1.35 21.12 1.25
C ASN A 73 0.61 21.54 2.54
N ARG A 74 0.79 22.79 2.99
CA ARG A 74 0.13 23.33 4.21
C ARG A 74 -1.41 23.23 4.20
N ARG A 75 -2.05 22.98 3.05
CA ARG A 75 -3.50 22.77 2.89
C ARG A 75 -3.87 21.29 2.68
N GLY A 76 -2.94 20.35 2.86
CA GLY A 76 -3.13 18.92 2.62
C GLY A 76 -3.20 18.53 1.14
N LYS A 77 -2.94 19.45 0.20
CA LYS A 77 -3.05 19.15 -1.23
C LYS A 77 -1.78 18.47 -1.74
N LEU A 78 -1.94 17.29 -2.33
CA LEU A 78 -0.89 16.55 -3.02
C LEU A 78 -0.68 17.09 -4.45
N ASP A 79 0.58 17.30 -4.85
CA ASP A 79 0.90 17.64 -6.23
C ASP A 79 0.88 16.41 -7.15
N GLY A 80 1.20 16.59 -8.44
CA GLY A 80 1.20 15.47 -9.40
C GLY A 80 2.27 14.42 -9.12
N ARG A 81 3.47 14.85 -8.73
CA ARG A 81 4.60 13.97 -8.45
C ARG A 81 4.32 13.15 -7.20
N THR A 82 3.92 13.80 -6.10
CA THR A 82 3.62 13.12 -4.83
C THR A 82 2.50 12.09 -5.01
N ARG A 83 1.47 12.37 -5.81
CA ARG A 83 0.40 11.39 -6.09
C ARG A 83 0.93 10.15 -6.83
N SER A 84 1.86 10.33 -7.76
CA SER A 84 2.49 9.21 -8.46
C SER A 84 3.41 8.39 -7.54
N GLU A 85 4.22 9.07 -6.71
CA GLU A 85 5.08 8.41 -5.73
C GLU A 85 4.25 7.62 -4.71
N LEU A 86 3.18 8.22 -4.18
CA LEU A 86 2.23 7.53 -3.30
C LEU A 86 1.54 6.36 -4.01
N SER A 87 1.13 6.50 -5.28
CA SER A 87 0.52 5.40 -6.02
C SER A 87 1.46 4.20 -6.12
N LEU A 88 2.74 4.42 -6.43
CA LEU A 88 3.75 3.36 -6.43
C LEU A 88 3.92 2.78 -5.03
N PHE A 89 4.06 3.62 -4.02
CA PHE A 89 4.21 3.19 -2.64
C PHE A 89 3.04 2.31 -2.16
N MET A 90 1.80 2.66 -2.53
CA MET A 90 0.61 1.86 -2.23
C MET A 90 0.72 0.46 -2.84
N VAL A 91 1.14 0.36 -4.10
CA VAL A 91 1.31 -0.92 -4.81
C VAL A 91 2.43 -1.74 -4.22
N TYR A 92 3.60 -1.15 -3.97
CA TYR A 92 4.79 -1.90 -3.55
C TYR A 92 4.82 -2.24 -2.07
N TYR A 93 4.17 -1.45 -1.21
CA TYR A 93 4.31 -1.59 0.24
C TYR A 93 2.96 -1.78 0.92
N ILE A 94 1.99 -0.89 0.72
CA ILE A 94 0.74 -0.94 1.51
C ILE A 94 -0.12 -2.17 1.16
N PHE A 95 -0.50 -2.35 -0.11
CA PHE A 95 -1.38 -3.47 -0.49
C PHE A 95 -0.77 -4.84 -0.21
N PRO A 96 0.51 -5.11 -0.53
CA PRO A 96 1.15 -6.36 -0.17
C PRO A 96 1.15 -6.63 1.34
N SER A 97 1.31 -5.59 2.16
CA SER A 97 1.36 -5.72 3.61
C SER A 97 -0.01 -5.98 4.23
N ILE A 98 -1.07 -5.40 3.66
CA ILE A 98 -2.47 -5.74 3.98
C ILE A 98 -2.74 -7.20 3.62
N LEU A 99 -2.47 -7.59 2.38
CA LEU A 99 -2.76 -8.94 1.87
C LEU A 99 -1.94 -10.02 2.60
N LYS A 100 -0.74 -9.69 3.08
CA LYS A 100 0.10 -10.59 3.90
C LYS A 100 -0.55 -10.99 5.23
N GLN A 101 -1.49 -10.21 5.77
CA GLN A 101 -2.15 -10.54 7.04
C GLN A 101 -3.05 -11.80 6.93
N GLY A 102 -3.45 -12.18 5.72
CA GLY A 102 -4.31 -13.36 5.48
C GLY A 102 -5.73 -13.21 6.02
N GLY A 103 -6.61 -14.19 5.72
CA GLY A 103 -8.04 -14.09 6.05
C GLY A 103 -8.78 -13.13 5.12
N ASP A 104 -9.77 -12.40 5.65
CA ASP A 104 -10.64 -11.49 4.87
C ASP A 104 -10.00 -10.11 4.62
N MET A 105 -8.75 -10.12 4.14
CA MET A 105 -7.98 -8.89 3.88
C MET A 105 -8.17 -8.37 2.46
N GLU A 106 -8.83 -9.15 1.59
CA GLU A 106 -9.25 -8.70 0.26
C GLU A 106 -10.25 -7.55 0.37
N THR A 107 -11.27 -7.66 1.22
CA THR A 107 -12.23 -6.57 1.49
C THR A 107 -11.53 -5.33 2.03
N LEU A 108 -10.56 -5.50 2.93
CA LEU A 108 -9.76 -4.37 3.43
C LEU A 108 -8.95 -3.70 2.31
N ALA A 109 -8.26 -4.50 1.48
CA ALA A 109 -7.49 -4.00 0.36
C ALA A 109 -8.36 -3.25 -0.65
N GLU A 110 -9.58 -3.75 -0.94
CA GLU A 110 -10.55 -3.10 -1.82
C GLU A 110 -11.04 -1.74 -1.28
N GLY A 111 -11.39 -1.67 0.01
CA GLY A 111 -11.80 -0.42 0.65
C GLY A 111 -10.68 0.63 0.63
N VAL A 112 -9.45 0.20 0.94
CA VAL A 112 -8.26 1.06 0.84
C VAL A 112 -7.99 1.48 -0.61
N LEU A 113 -8.15 0.59 -1.58
CA LEU A 113 -7.98 0.87 -3.00
C LEU A 113 -8.98 1.92 -3.48
N LYS A 114 -10.25 1.81 -3.11
CA LYS A 114 -11.31 2.76 -3.45
C LYS A 114 -10.97 4.18 -2.97
N ALA A 115 -10.58 4.31 -1.69
CA ALA A 115 -10.15 5.59 -1.12
C ALA A 115 -8.91 6.14 -1.84
N SER A 116 -7.92 5.28 -2.09
CA SER A 116 -6.66 5.65 -2.75
C SER A 116 -6.87 6.15 -4.18
N ARG A 117 -7.69 5.47 -4.99
CA ARG A 117 -8.03 5.89 -6.36
C ARG A 117 -8.61 7.30 -6.40
N LYS A 118 -9.48 7.62 -5.43
CA LYS A 118 -10.10 8.95 -5.29
C LYS A 118 -9.08 10.01 -4.90
N THR A 119 -8.31 9.79 -3.83
CA THR A 119 -7.35 10.77 -3.29
C THR A 119 -6.18 11.00 -4.24
N LEU A 120 -5.60 9.93 -4.76
CA LEU A 120 -4.44 9.98 -5.65
C LEU A 120 -4.83 10.33 -7.10
N ARG A 121 -6.13 10.33 -7.43
CA ARG A 121 -6.68 10.57 -8.77
C ARG A 121 -6.09 9.62 -9.82
N ASN A 122 -5.90 8.37 -9.42
CA ASN A 122 -5.35 7.30 -10.25
C ASN A 122 -6.37 6.17 -10.33
N LYS A 123 -7.18 6.14 -11.40
CA LYS A 123 -8.23 5.12 -11.59
C LYS A 123 -7.67 3.73 -11.90
N GLU A 124 -6.48 3.68 -12.51
CA GLU A 124 -5.79 2.45 -12.90
C GLU A 124 -4.97 1.83 -11.76
N LEU A 125 -4.95 2.45 -10.57
CA LEU A 125 -4.31 1.87 -9.39
C LEU A 125 -4.92 0.49 -9.11
N GLN A 126 -4.10 -0.52 -8.83
CA GLN A 126 -4.51 -1.89 -8.56
C GLN A 126 -3.80 -2.41 -7.31
N CYS A 127 -4.41 -3.40 -6.66
CA CYS A 127 -3.76 -4.15 -5.58
C CYS A 127 -2.93 -5.29 -6.19
N ALA A 128 -1.81 -5.59 -5.54
CA ALA A 128 -1.03 -6.80 -5.79
C ALA A 128 -0.47 -7.27 -4.44
N ASP A 129 -0.37 -8.59 -4.28
CA ASP A 129 0.36 -9.17 -3.15
C ASP A 129 1.88 -9.12 -3.38
N TYR A 130 2.63 -9.47 -2.33
CA TYR A 130 4.09 -9.45 -2.37
C TYR A 130 4.66 -10.37 -3.46
N ASP A 131 4.14 -11.59 -3.58
CA ASP A 131 4.67 -12.59 -4.51
C ASP A 131 4.47 -12.16 -5.96
N THR A 132 3.29 -11.63 -6.30
CA THR A 132 2.97 -11.08 -7.61
C THR A 132 3.99 -10.02 -8.02
N ILE A 133 4.33 -9.11 -7.11
CA ILE A 133 5.31 -8.04 -7.36
C ILE A 133 6.73 -8.59 -7.45
N TYR A 134 7.14 -9.41 -6.47
CA TYR A 134 8.48 -9.97 -6.37
C TYR A 134 8.83 -10.82 -7.61
N TYR A 135 7.90 -11.67 -8.03
CA TYR A 135 8.09 -12.48 -9.23
C TYR A 135 7.98 -11.65 -10.51
N GLY A 136 7.13 -10.62 -10.55
CA GLY A 136 6.98 -9.70 -11.68
C GLY A 136 8.25 -8.92 -12.07
N PHE A 137 9.20 -8.71 -11.15
CA PHE A 137 10.49 -8.07 -11.48
C PHE A 137 11.34 -8.82 -12.52
N SER A 138 11.16 -10.13 -12.72
CA SER A 138 11.97 -10.93 -13.65
C SER A 138 11.28 -11.31 -14.95
N ASP A 139 10.02 -10.93 -15.16
CA ASP A 139 9.31 -11.19 -16.43
C ASP A 139 9.85 -10.36 -17.61
N LYS A 140 10.90 -9.56 -17.39
CA LYS A 140 11.63 -8.84 -18.44
C LYS A 140 13.10 -9.25 -18.56
N ILE A 141 13.45 -10.48 -18.23
CA ILE A 141 14.73 -11.04 -18.71
C ILE A 141 14.43 -11.75 -20.05
N LEU A 142 14.59 -10.99 -21.15
CA LEU A 142 14.64 -11.48 -22.54
C LEU A 142 13.32 -11.96 -23.18
N GLY A 143 12.21 -11.24 -23.08
CA GLY A 143 11.06 -11.41 -23.99
C GLY A 143 10.32 -12.76 -23.94
N PHE A 144 10.73 -13.69 -23.10
CA PHE A 144 10.01 -14.93 -22.84
C PHE A 144 9.22 -14.78 -21.55
N ILE A 145 7.92 -14.50 -21.68
CA ILE A 145 6.96 -14.66 -20.59
C ILE A 145 6.92 -16.16 -20.30
N THR A 146 7.58 -16.60 -19.23
CA THR A 146 7.30 -17.94 -18.69
C THR A 146 6.05 -17.83 -17.84
N ARG A 147 4.88 -17.89 -18.51
CA ARG A 147 3.63 -18.17 -17.82
C ARG A 147 3.81 -19.48 -17.06
N ARG A 148 3.83 -19.43 -15.73
CA ARG A 148 3.62 -20.65 -14.93
C ARG A 148 2.19 -21.10 -15.17
N LYS A 149 2.04 -22.32 -15.68
CA LYS A 149 0.78 -23.07 -15.70
C LYS A 149 0.49 -23.61 -14.31
#